data_AF-A0AAW7G6N5-F1
#
_entry.id   AF-A0AAW7G6N5-F1
#
_cell.length_a   1.000
_cell.length_b   1.000
_cell.length_c   1.000
_cell.angle_alpha   90.00
_cell.angle_beta   90.00
_cell.angle_gamma   90.00
#
_symmetry.space_group_name_H-M   'P 1'
#
loop_
_entity.id
_entity.type
_entity.pdbx_description
1 polymer ?
#
loop_
_entity_poly.entity_id
_entity_poly.type
_entity_poly.pdbx_seq_one_letter_code
_entity_poly.pdbx_strand_id
1 'polypeptide(L)' 'MTTTDFMEEQEVFELLKKKKTAVWRLRKEHGFPQPVLTYPTRYSRKAVTQWLELGGINSSV' A
#
# COMPACT_ATOMS: atom_id res chain seq x y z
N MET A 1 15.13 18.86 -1.14
CA MET A 1 15.36 17.41 -1.17
C MET A 1 14.14 16.78 -1.81
N THR A 2 14.27 16.29 -3.04
CA THR A 2 13.15 15.85 -3.89
C THR A 2 12.76 14.42 -3.52
N THR A 3 11.82 14.29 -2.60
CA THR A 3 11.25 13.02 -2.17
C THR A 3 10.40 12.45 -3.31
N THR A 4 10.86 11.39 -3.96
CA THR A 4 9.97 10.54 -4.75
C THR A 4 9.07 9.79 -3.78
N ASP A 5 7.93 10.41 -3.42
CA ASP A 5 6.91 9.89 -2.49
C ASP A 5 6.13 8.68 -3.04
N PHE A 6 6.64 8.04 -4.09
CA PHE A 6 6.01 6.92 -4.75
C PHE A 6 6.82 5.65 -4.50
N MET A 7 6.12 4.60 -4.10
CA MET A 7 6.65 3.25 -3.97
C MET A 7 6.04 2.37 -5.05
N GLU A 8 6.84 1.46 -5.58
CA GLU A 8 6.36 0.50 -6.57
C GLU A 8 5.55 -0.62 -5.93
N GLU A 9 4.77 -1.33 -6.75
CA GLU A 9 3.99 -2.48 -6.28
C GLU A 9 4.88 -3.55 -5.61
N GLN A 10 6.11 -3.76 -6.10
CA GLN A 10 7.06 -4.70 -5.48
C GLN A 10 7.51 -4.24 -4.10
N GLU A 11 7.85 -2.95 -3.93
CA GLU A 11 8.22 -2.40 -2.62
C GLU A 11 7.10 -2.56 -1.59
N VAL A 12 5.84 -2.36 -1.99
CA VAL A 12 4.68 -2.58 -1.11
C VAL A 12 4.60 -4.04 -0.65
N PHE A 13 4.89 -4.99 -1.54
CA PHE A 13 4.87 -6.42 -1.22
C PHE A 13 5.99 -6.79 -0.24
N GLU A 14 7.19 -6.24 -0.44
CA GLU A 14 8.32 -6.44 0.46
C GLU A 14 8.06 -5.80 1.84
N LEU A 15 7.53 -4.58 1.86
CA LEU A 15 7.19 -3.86 3.10
C LEU A 15 6.17 -4.63 3.94
N LEU A 16 5.10 -5.12 3.30
CA LEU A 16 4.06 -5.89 3.96
C LEU A 16 4.46 -7.36 4.19
N LYS A 17 5.61 -7.79 3.64
CA LYS A 17 6.03 -9.20 3.54
C LYS A 17 4.90 -10.11 3.04
N LYS A 18 4.12 -9.62 2.09
CA LYS A 18 2.89 -10.24 1.59
C LYS A 18 2.92 -10.36 0.07
N LYS A 19 2.35 -11.46 -0.43
CA LYS A 19 2.19 -11.68 -1.87
C LYS A 19 1.14 -10.73 -2.46
N LYS A 20 1.21 -10.52 -3.78
CA LYS A 20 0.25 -9.72 -4.56
C LYS A 20 -1.23 -10.05 -4.28
N THR A 21 -1.56 -11.33 -4.14
CA THR A 21 -2.91 -11.80 -3.82
C THR A 21 -3.39 -11.33 -2.45
N ALA A 22 -2.49 -11.22 -1.47
CA ALA A 22 -2.82 -10.71 -0.16
C ALA A 22 -3.06 -9.20 -0.20
N VAL A 23 -2.26 -8.42 -0.95
CA VAL A 23 -2.53 -6.99 -1.14
C VAL A 23 -3.85 -6.76 -1.89
N TRP A 24 -4.19 -7.61 -2.84
CA TRP A 24 -5.51 -7.58 -3.49
C TRP A 24 -6.64 -7.78 -2.47
N ARG A 25 -6.53 -8.73 -1.54
CA ARG A 25 -7.47 -8.91 -0.43
C ARG A 25 -7.51 -7.68 0.48
N LEU A 26 -6.37 -7.10 0.84
CA LEU A 26 -6.30 -5.89 1.65
C LEU A 26 -7.03 -4.71 1.00
N ARG A 27 -6.98 -4.58 -0.34
CA ARG A 27 -7.76 -3.56 -1.04
C ARG A 27 -9.27 -3.79 -0.99
N LYS A 28 -9.69 -5.05 -1.00
CA LYS A 28 -11.12 -5.41 -1.02
C LYS A 28 -11.73 -5.42 0.39
N GLU A 29 -10.99 -5.87 1.39
CA GLU A 29 -11.49 -6.16 2.74
C GLU A 29 -11.06 -5.12 3.77
N HIS A 30 -9.88 -4.51 3.63
CA HIS A 30 -9.28 -3.62 4.64
C HIS A 30 -9.02 -2.19 4.15
N GLY A 31 -9.60 -1.80 3.00
CA GLY A 31 -9.50 -0.43 2.49
C GLY A 31 -8.06 0.01 2.13
N PHE A 32 -7.20 -0.93 1.73
CA PHE A 32 -5.81 -0.62 1.38
C PHE A 32 -5.72 0.46 0.28
N PRO A 33 -4.75 1.39 0.33
CA PRO A 33 -4.64 2.50 -0.61
C PRO A 33 -4.65 2.05 -2.07
N GLN A 34 -5.42 2.77 -2.87
CA GLN A 34 -5.39 2.60 -4.32
C GLN A 34 -4.08 3.15 -4.90
N PRO A 35 -3.59 2.58 -6.01
CA PRO A 35 -2.37 3.06 -6.63
C PRO A 35 -2.66 4.42 -7.30
N VAL A 36 -1.72 5.36 -7.18
CA VAL A 36 -1.81 6.70 -7.76
C VAL A 36 -1.62 6.64 -9.28
N LEU A 37 -0.77 5.74 -9.76
CA LEU A 37 -0.54 5.49 -11.17
C LEU A 37 -0.78 4.02 -11.47
N THR A 38 -1.37 3.74 -12.64
CA THR A 38 -1.70 2.39 -13.09
C THR A 38 -0.64 1.75 -13.99
N TYR A 39 0.26 2.55 -14.59
CA TYR A 39 1.35 2.04 -15.43
C TYR A 39 2.57 2.98 -15.41
N PRO A 40 3.69 2.61 -14.75
CA PRO A 40 3.82 1.49 -13.81
C PRO A 40 2.98 1.72 -12.54
N THR A 41 2.51 0.63 -11.92
CA THR A 41 1.71 0.71 -10.70
C THR A 41 2.52 1.33 -9.56
N ARG A 42 2.13 2.53 -9.13
CA ARG A 42 2.79 3.27 -8.04
C ARG A 42 1.82 3.63 -6.95
N TYR A 43 2.23 3.46 -5.71
CA TYR A 43 1.49 3.85 -4.51
C TYR A 43 2.17 5.04 -3.89
N SER A 44 1.41 5.89 -3.21
CA SER A 44 2.02 6.90 -2.36
C SER A 44 2.58 6.21 -1.12
N ARG A 45 3.88 6.35 -0.88
CA ARG A 45 4.53 5.85 0.34
C ARG A 45 3.83 6.38 1.58
N LYS A 46 3.51 7.68 1.58
CA LYS A 46 2.76 8.33 2.65
C LYS A 46 1.41 7.66 2.92
N ALA A 47 0.64 7.35 1.87
CA ALA A 47 -0.66 6.71 2.04
C ALA A 47 -0.54 5.29 2.63
N VAL A 48 0.45 4.51 2.19
CA VAL A 48 0.69 3.16 2.72
C VAL A 48 1.18 3.21 4.17
N THR A 49 2.11 4.11 4.49
CA THR A 49 2.59 4.33 5.87
C THR A 49 1.44 4.78 6.77
N GLN A 50 0.65 5.78 6.34
CA GLN A 50 -0.49 6.26 7.11
C GLN A 50 -1.54 5.17 7.31
N TRP A 51 -1.80 4.33 6.30
CA TRP A 51 -2.69 3.18 6.45
C TRP A 51 -2.16 2.17 7.49
N LEU A 52 -0.85 1.90 7.50
CA LEU A 52 -0.22 1.07 8.53
C LEU A 52 -0.33 1.69 9.93
N GLU A 53 -0.12 3.00 10.05
CA GLU A 53 -0.23 3.75 11.32
C GLU A 53 -1.68 3.78 11.85
N LEU A 54 -2.67 3.85 10.96
CA LEU A 54 -4.09 3.82 11.30
C LEU A 54 -4.60 2.42 11.68
N GLY A 55 -3.72 1.42 11.73
CA GLY A 55 -4.05 0.05 12.15
C GLY A 55 -4.00 -0.97 11.02
N GLY A 56 -3.87 -0.53 9.77
CA GLY A 56 -3.64 -1.37 8.59
C GLY A 56 -4.59 -2.56 8.49
N ILE A 57 -4.02 -3.76 8.66
CA ILE A 57 -4.76 -5.04 8.59
C ILE A 57 -5.69 -5.21 9.81
N ASN A 58 -5.32 -4.65 10.96
CA ASN A 58 -6.07 -4.68 12.21
C ASN A 58 -6.97 -3.45 12.38
N SER A 59 -7.20 -2.65 11.33
CA SER A 59 -8.29 -1.67 11.29
C SER A 59 -9.63 -2.42 11.22
N SER A 60 -9.93 -3.18 12.26
CA SER A 60 -11.23 -3.78 12.52
C SER A 60 -12.00 -2.75 13.33
N VAL A 61 -12.67 -1.83 12.64
CA VAL A 61 -13.78 -1.07 13.20
C VAL A 61 -15.08 -1.65 12.67
#